data_AF-A0A8T0Y142-F1
#
_entry.id   AF-A0A8T0Y142-F1
#
_cell.length_a   1.000
_cell.length_b   1.000
_cell.length_c   1.000
_cell.angle_alpha   90.00
_cell.angle_beta   90.00
_cell.angle_gamma   90.00
#
_symmetry.space_group_name_H-M   'P 1'
#
loop_
_entity.id
_entity.type
_entity.pdbx_description
1 polymer ?
#
loop_
_entity_poly.entity_id
_entity_poly.type
_entity_poly.pdbx_seq_one_letter_code
_entity_poly.pdbx_strand_id
1 'polypeptide(L)'
;MWALASFFNVCLGVGILAVLPLGGDDGIYASADALLSKAAEVSLGSWFSTWVSVDAFVVLSGSVLTSYVGICGLVRRLATDRVLPSFLAKTNELRGTNHYIIAAFFLLSASLVLVLNADSSIMNGVYTYAFLGLMALFASAAMLLKAKRPEIPRDVIAPWSVLVLGLGMVVAAIFANLLGDPSVLMYFALYFIAVALVMFIMFERVMILRCLLALMKKTAPSQYAKDTAVNYFRTRDTPEVEHTGARGGRTIARAITSIRSAPIVFFCKRPDLTIINKVIVYVRRNEQTHTLRIVHVFSVEESDAPVLATFRNLAVLFDSMYPKIRIDFVSVQGEFKPATIEWLSKKMDVPRNMMFITQPDMVSAERVSSVGVRVITA
;
A
#
# COMPACT_ATOMS: atom_id res chain seq x y z
N MET A 1 -8.62 17.79 -18.91
CA MET A 1 -9.42 16.56 -18.69
C MET A 1 -10.86 16.90 -18.31
N TRP A 2 -11.10 17.58 -17.18
CA TRP A 2 -12.46 17.94 -16.73
C TRP A 2 -13.30 18.69 -17.77
N ALA A 3 -12.76 19.74 -18.41
CA ALA A 3 -13.47 20.47 -19.46
C ALA A 3 -13.91 19.58 -20.65
N LEU A 4 -13.06 18.63 -21.03
CA LEU A 4 -13.33 17.70 -22.12
C LEU A 4 -14.43 16.70 -21.72
N ALA A 5 -14.36 16.14 -20.52
CA ALA A 5 -15.40 15.25 -19.99
C ALA A 5 -16.75 15.98 -19.86
N SER A 6 -16.76 17.21 -19.36
CA SER A 6 -17.98 18.03 -19.26
C SER A 6 -18.58 18.31 -20.64
N PHE A 7 -17.75 18.69 -21.62
CA PHE A 7 -18.23 18.95 -22.98
C PHE A 7 -18.86 17.70 -23.61
N PHE A 8 -18.13 16.57 -23.63
CA PHE A 8 -18.64 15.34 -24.25
C PHE A 8 -19.87 14.78 -23.54
N ASN A 9 -19.89 14.73 -22.21
CA ASN A 9 -21.03 14.19 -21.48
C ASN A 9 -22.30 15.03 -21.69
N VAL A 10 -22.17 16.37 -21.71
CA VAL A 10 -23.31 17.27 -21.97
C VAL A 10 -23.79 17.12 -23.41
N CYS A 11 -22.88 17.14 -24.40
CA CYS A 11 -23.24 16.98 -25.80
C CYS A 11 -23.91 15.62 -26.08
N LEU A 12 -23.37 14.53 -25.52
CA LEU A 12 -23.98 13.20 -25.64
C LEU A 12 -25.34 13.13 -24.96
N GLY A 13 -25.49 13.70 -23.75
CA GLY A 13 -26.77 13.74 -23.05
C GLY A 13 -27.85 14.48 -23.85
N VAL A 14 -27.50 15.64 -24.41
CA VAL A 14 -28.40 16.40 -25.29
C VAL A 14 -28.74 15.62 -26.56
N GLY A 15 -27.75 14.98 -27.18
CA GLY A 15 -27.96 14.15 -28.38
C GLY A 15 -28.90 12.98 -28.13
N ILE A 16 -28.75 12.27 -27.01
CA ILE A 16 -29.63 11.16 -26.64
C ILE A 16 -31.06 11.65 -26.40
N LEU A 17 -31.25 12.75 -25.68
CA LEU A 17 -32.58 13.33 -25.41
C LEU A 17 -33.26 13.87 -26.67
N ALA A 18 -32.50 14.26 -27.69
CA ALA A 18 -33.05 14.70 -28.97
C ALA A 18 -33.55 13.54 -29.84
N VAL A 19 -33.03 12.33 -29.63
CA VAL A 19 -33.31 11.16 -30.47
C VAL A 19 -34.30 10.19 -29.81
N LEU A 20 -34.20 9.99 -28.50
CA LEU A 20 -35.01 8.99 -27.77
C LEU A 20 -36.01 9.65 -26.82
N PRO A 21 -37.27 9.15 -26.76
CA PRO A 21 -38.23 9.59 -25.75
C PRO A 21 -37.83 9.09 -24.36
N LEU A 22 -38.22 9.83 -23.31
CA LEU A 22 -37.92 9.47 -21.92
C LEU A 22 -38.56 8.12 -21.51
N GLY A 23 -39.83 7.92 -21.86
CA GLY A 23 -40.60 6.71 -21.55
C GLY A 23 -41.09 5.96 -22.79
N GLY A 24 -41.74 4.82 -22.56
CA GLY A 24 -42.18 3.89 -23.61
C GLY A 24 -41.21 2.71 -23.78
N ASP A 25 -41.65 1.69 -24.52
CA ASP A 25 -40.91 0.43 -24.69
C ASP A 25 -39.58 0.62 -25.44
N ASP A 26 -39.49 1.65 -26.30
CA ASP A 26 -38.27 2.07 -27.00
C ASP A 26 -37.59 3.31 -26.37
N GLY A 27 -38.03 3.72 -25.18
CA GLY A 27 -37.54 4.90 -24.48
C GLY A 27 -36.23 4.67 -23.71
N ILE A 28 -35.69 5.76 -23.17
CA ILE A 28 -34.42 5.77 -22.42
C ILE A 28 -34.44 4.81 -21.23
N TYR A 29 -35.54 4.77 -20.47
CA TYR A 29 -35.63 3.89 -19.29
C TYR A 29 -35.66 2.40 -19.63
N ALA A 30 -36.26 2.02 -20.77
CA ALA A 30 -36.35 0.63 -21.19
C ALA A 30 -35.00 0.12 -21.77
N SER A 31 -34.20 1.01 -22.34
CA SER A 31 -32.91 0.68 -22.96
C SER A 31 -31.70 1.11 -22.12
N ALA A 32 -31.83 1.18 -20.79
CA ALA A 32 -30.83 1.76 -19.90
C ALA A 32 -29.44 1.09 -20.00
N ASP A 33 -29.39 -0.24 -20.13
CA ASP A 33 -28.14 -1.00 -20.21
C ASP A 33 -27.38 -0.83 -21.53
N ALA A 34 -28.09 -0.48 -22.63
CA ALA A 34 -27.53 -0.38 -23.98
C ALA A 34 -27.91 0.93 -24.69
N LEU A 35 -28.03 2.01 -23.93
CA LEU A 35 -28.61 3.28 -24.37
C LEU A 35 -27.94 3.88 -25.62
N LEU A 36 -26.61 3.85 -25.67
CA LEU A 36 -25.84 4.36 -26.82
C LEU A 36 -26.10 3.57 -28.10
N SER A 37 -26.24 2.24 -27.98
CA SER A 37 -26.53 1.37 -29.12
C SER A 37 -27.94 1.63 -29.66
N LYS A 38 -28.93 1.82 -28.78
CA LYS A 38 -30.30 2.18 -29.17
C LYS A 38 -30.40 3.57 -29.79
N ALA A 39 -29.71 4.57 -29.23
CA ALA A 39 -29.65 5.91 -29.80
C ALA A 39 -29.03 5.90 -31.20
N ALA A 40 -27.99 5.09 -31.39
CA ALA A 40 -27.35 4.87 -32.69
C ALA A 40 -28.30 4.19 -33.69
N GLU A 41 -29.06 3.18 -33.24
CA GLU A 41 -30.06 2.48 -34.05
C GLU A 41 -31.13 3.43 -34.60
N VAL A 42 -31.70 4.27 -33.72
CA VAL A 42 -32.75 5.23 -34.13
C VAL A 42 -32.18 6.34 -35.02
N SER A 43 -30.92 6.72 -34.84
CA SER A 43 -30.30 7.81 -35.61
C SER A 43 -29.90 7.40 -37.03
N LEU A 44 -29.23 6.25 -37.18
CA LEU A 44 -28.56 5.84 -38.43
C LEU A 44 -28.80 4.36 -38.80
N GLY A 45 -29.71 3.69 -38.10
CA GLY A 45 -30.06 2.29 -38.35
C GLY A 45 -29.16 1.26 -37.65
N SER A 46 -29.48 -0.02 -37.85
CA SER A 46 -28.86 -1.16 -37.16
C SER A 46 -27.36 -1.32 -37.40
N TRP A 47 -26.85 -0.90 -38.57
CA TRP A 47 -25.42 -0.91 -38.86
C TRP A 47 -24.64 -0.01 -37.91
N PHE A 48 -25.15 1.20 -37.63
CA PHE A 48 -24.47 2.14 -36.74
C PHE A 48 -24.53 1.68 -35.28
N SER A 49 -25.65 1.09 -34.86
CA SER A 49 -25.76 0.41 -33.55
C SER A 49 -24.70 -0.68 -33.38
N THR A 50 -24.47 -1.51 -34.40
CA THR A 50 -23.44 -2.56 -34.38
C THR A 50 -22.04 -1.96 -34.27
N TRP A 51 -21.75 -0.90 -35.04
CA TRP A 51 -20.47 -0.20 -34.99
C TRP A 51 -20.19 0.38 -33.59
N VAL A 52 -21.17 1.08 -33.01
CA VAL A 52 -21.08 1.65 -31.66
C VAL A 52 -20.90 0.56 -30.61
N SER A 53 -21.57 -0.59 -30.77
CA SER A 53 -21.44 -1.72 -29.84
C SER A 53 -20.02 -2.35 -29.89
N VAL A 54 -19.44 -2.48 -31.09
CA VAL A 54 -18.05 -2.96 -31.25
C VAL A 54 -17.05 -1.97 -30.66
N ASP A 55 -17.23 -0.67 -30.93
CA ASP A 55 -16.38 0.38 -30.35
C ASP A 55 -16.46 0.37 -28.81
N ALA A 56 -17.67 0.32 -28.26
CA ALA A 56 -17.89 0.22 -26.81
C ALA A 56 -17.21 -1.02 -26.21
N PHE A 57 -17.28 -2.18 -26.88
CA PHE A 57 -16.58 -3.38 -26.45
C PHE A 57 -15.06 -3.21 -26.40
N VAL A 58 -14.46 -2.60 -27.42
CA VAL A 58 -13.01 -2.34 -27.49
C VAL A 58 -12.60 -1.35 -26.38
N VAL A 59 -13.35 -0.26 -26.20
CA VAL A 59 -13.10 0.75 -25.17
C VAL A 59 -13.21 0.16 -23.76
N LEU A 60 -14.26 -0.64 -23.49
CA LEU A 60 -14.43 -1.33 -22.21
C LEU A 60 -13.31 -2.34 -21.94
N SER A 61 -12.87 -3.07 -22.97
CA SER A 61 -11.72 -3.98 -22.87
C SER A 61 -10.43 -3.25 -22.51
N GLY A 62 -10.20 -2.05 -23.06
CA GLY A 62 -9.07 -1.19 -22.71
C GLY A 62 -9.09 -0.72 -21.25
N SER A 63 -10.28 -0.39 -20.72
CA SER A 63 -10.46 -0.06 -19.30
C SER A 63 -10.08 -1.24 -18.39
N VAL A 64 -10.53 -2.45 -18.74
CA VAL A 64 -10.15 -3.68 -18.02
C VAL A 64 -8.63 -3.88 -18.03
N LEU A 65 -7.98 -3.77 -19.19
CA LEU A 65 -6.52 -3.90 -19.28
C LEU A 65 -5.78 -2.86 -18.40
N THR A 66 -6.28 -1.62 -18.40
CA THR A 66 -5.72 -0.54 -17.56
C THR A 66 -5.87 -0.84 -16.07
N SER A 67 -6.99 -1.46 -15.65
CA SER A 67 -7.17 -1.90 -14.26
C SER A 67 -6.17 -2.98 -13.85
N TYR A 68 -5.81 -3.92 -14.75
CA TYR A 68 -4.76 -4.90 -14.50
C TYR A 68 -3.39 -4.26 -14.29
N VAL A 69 -3.04 -3.23 -15.07
CA VAL A 69 -1.79 -2.47 -14.87
C VAL A 69 -1.81 -1.75 -13.51
N GLY A 70 -2.92 -1.11 -13.17
CA GLY A 70 -3.10 -0.40 -11.90
C GLY A 70 -2.98 -1.32 -10.69
N ILE A 71 -3.71 -2.43 -10.67
CA ILE A 71 -3.71 -3.38 -9.53
C ILE A 71 -2.35 -4.06 -9.38
N CYS A 72 -1.67 -4.40 -10.48
CA CYS A 72 -0.32 -4.96 -10.44
C CYS A 72 0.66 -3.99 -9.77
N GLY A 73 0.61 -2.70 -10.11
CA GLY A 73 1.43 -1.67 -9.48
C GLY A 73 1.12 -1.51 -7.99
N LEU A 74 -0.16 -1.39 -7.64
CA LEU A 74 -0.62 -1.18 -6.27
C LEU A 74 -0.26 -2.35 -5.36
N VAL A 75 -0.67 -3.57 -5.72
CA VAL A 75 -0.46 -4.77 -4.89
C VAL A 75 1.02 -5.09 -4.77
N ARG A 76 1.82 -4.92 -5.84
CA ARG A 76 3.28 -5.08 -5.78
C ARG A 76 3.89 -4.13 -4.75
N ARG A 77 3.47 -2.85 -4.75
CA ARG A 77 3.96 -1.85 -3.81
C ARG A 77 3.57 -2.19 -2.37
N LEU A 78 2.31 -2.52 -2.13
CA LEU A 78 1.82 -2.94 -0.81
C LEU A 78 2.51 -4.21 -0.28
N ALA A 79 2.79 -5.18 -1.15
CA ALA A 79 3.53 -6.38 -0.78
C ALA A 79 5.00 -6.06 -0.45
N THR A 80 5.63 -5.15 -1.19
CA THR A 80 7.00 -4.68 -0.89
C THR A 80 7.05 -3.89 0.41
N ASP A 81 6.00 -3.13 0.72
CA ASP A 81 5.81 -2.40 1.99
C ASP A 81 5.41 -3.34 3.15
N ARG A 82 5.38 -4.66 2.93
CA ARG A 82 4.97 -5.70 3.89
C ARG A 82 3.55 -5.55 4.44
N VAL A 83 2.71 -4.79 3.74
CA VAL A 83 1.28 -4.64 4.02
C VAL A 83 0.50 -5.85 3.49
N LEU A 84 0.96 -6.42 2.38
CA LEU A 84 0.45 -7.67 1.80
C LEU A 84 1.51 -8.78 1.82
N PRO A 85 1.12 -10.06 1.63
CA PRO A 85 2.07 -11.17 1.56
C PRO A 85 3.12 -10.99 0.46
N SER A 86 4.39 -11.29 0.76
CA SER A 86 5.51 -11.10 -0.16
C SER A 86 5.44 -11.96 -1.43
N PHE A 87 4.74 -13.10 -1.40
CA PHE A 87 4.59 -13.96 -2.58
C PHE A 87 3.86 -13.25 -3.74
N LEU A 88 3.00 -12.28 -3.44
CA LEU A 88 2.30 -11.48 -4.46
C LEU A 88 3.27 -10.63 -5.28
N ALA A 89 4.42 -10.24 -4.70
CA ALA A 89 5.45 -9.48 -5.41
C ALA A 89 6.38 -10.37 -6.27
N LYS A 90 6.19 -11.70 -6.27
CA LYS A 90 7.05 -12.62 -7.03
C LYS A 90 6.80 -12.47 -8.53
N THR A 91 7.87 -12.19 -9.26
CA THR A 91 7.88 -12.10 -10.73
C THR A 91 8.12 -13.46 -11.35
N ASN A 92 7.44 -13.76 -12.47
CA ASN A 92 7.75 -14.93 -13.30
C ASN A 92 9.05 -14.69 -14.09
N GLU A 93 9.89 -15.70 -14.23
CA GLU A 93 11.17 -15.63 -14.96
C GLU A 93 10.97 -15.49 -16.47
N LEU A 94 9.93 -16.11 -17.04
CA LEU A 94 9.68 -16.10 -18.49
C LEU A 94 9.16 -14.78 -19.04
N ARG A 95 8.30 -14.08 -18.29
CA ARG A 95 7.60 -12.86 -18.76
C ARG A 95 7.84 -11.64 -17.88
N GLY A 96 8.52 -11.78 -16.74
CA GLY A 96 8.71 -10.69 -15.77
C GLY A 96 7.42 -10.23 -15.08
N THR A 97 6.31 -10.97 -15.19
CA THR A 97 4.99 -10.54 -14.69
C THR A 97 4.67 -11.08 -13.30
N ASN A 98 3.90 -10.29 -12.54
CA ASN A 98 3.36 -10.67 -11.22
C ASN A 98 2.08 -11.50 -11.38
N HIS A 99 2.23 -12.73 -11.88
CA HIS A 99 1.13 -13.63 -12.22
C HIS A 99 0.17 -13.92 -11.06
N TYR A 100 0.66 -13.98 -9.81
CA TYR A 100 -0.22 -14.15 -8.64
C TYR A 100 -1.18 -12.98 -8.44
N ILE A 101 -0.74 -11.74 -8.72
CA ILE A 101 -1.62 -10.56 -8.61
C ILE A 101 -2.70 -10.62 -9.70
N ILE A 102 -2.30 -10.96 -10.93
CA ILE A 102 -3.21 -11.09 -12.07
C ILE A 102 -4.27 -12.16 -11.77
N ALA A 103 -3.86 -13.34 -11.34
CA ALA A 103 -4.77 -14.43 -11.00
C ALA A 103 -5.68 -14.08 -9.81
N ALA A 104 -5.14 -13.47 -8.76
CA ALA A 104 -5.93 -13.03 -7.61
C ALA A 104 -6.98 -11.98 -7.99
N PHE A 105 -6.61 -11.00 -8.83
CA PHE A 105 -7.52 -9.98 -9.31
C PHE A 105 -8.61 -10.58 -10.22
N PHE A 106 -8.25 -11.52 -11.09
CA PHE A 106 -9.22 -12.26 -11.90
C PHE A 106 -10.22 -13.02 -11.01
N LEU A 107 -9.74 -13.79 -10.02
CA LEU A 107 -10.60 -14.55 -9.12
C LEU A 107 -11.51 -13.64 -8.28
N LEU A 108 -11.00 -12.50 -7.80
CA LEU A 108 -11.79 -11.52 -7.06
C LEU A 108 -12.83 -10.83 -7.94
N SER A 109 -12.49 -10.51 -9.18
CA SER A 109 -13.43 -9.91 -10.14
C SER A 109 -14.51 -10.91 -10.56
N ALA A 110 -14.12 -12.16 -10.83
CA ALA A 110 -15.05 -13.23 -11.14
C ALA A 110 -15.99 -13.55 -9.96
N SER A 111 -15.48 -13.53 -8.72
CA SER A 111 -16.32 -13.75 -7.53
C SER A 111 -17.35 -12.63 -7.35
N LEU A 112 -17.00 -11.37 -7.62
CA LEU A 112 -17.96 -10.26 -7.63
C LEU A 112 -19.07 -10.51 -8.65
N VAL A 113 -18.74 -10.85 -9.90
CA VAL A 113 -19.76 -11.12 -10.93
C VAL A 113 -20.69 -12.27 -10.53
N LEU A 114 -20.14 -13.35 -9.96
CA LEU A 114 -20.93 -14.50 -9.52
C LEU A 114 -21.81 -14.21 -8.31
N VAL A 115 -21.29 -13.51 -7.30
CA VAL A 115 -22.05 -13.18 -6.07
C VAL A 115 -23.15 -12.16 -6.34
N LEU A 116 -22.90 -11.21 -7.23
CA LEU A 116 -23.87 -10.19 -7.62
C LEU A 116 -24.82 -10.66 -8.75
N ASN A 117 -24.72 -11.91 -9.21
CA ASN A 117 -25.51 -12.45 -10.34
C ASN A 117 -25.46 -11.55 -11.59
N ALA A 118 -24.32 -10.90 -11.84
CA ALA A 118 -24.14 -9.91 -12.91
C ALA A 118 -25.12 -8.72 -12.88
N ASP A 119 -25.69 -8.38 -11.71
CA ASP A 119 -26.52 -7.19 -11.54
C ASP A 119 -25.67 -5.91 -11.64
N SER A 120 -25.90 -5.14 -12.71
CA SER A 120 -25.18 -3.91 -13.01
C SER A 120 -25.49 -2.80 -12.00
N SER A 121 -26.70 -2.76 -11.44
CA SER A 121 -27.14 -1.75 -10.47
C SER A 121 -26.40 -1.92 -9.14
N ILE A 122 -26.38 -3.14 -8.61
CA ILE A 122 -25.68 -3.43 -7.35
C ILE A 122 -24.18 -3.24 -7.52
N MET A 123 -23.60 -3.67 -8.64
CA MET A 123 -22.18 -3.49 -8.94
C MET A 123 -21.78 -2.01 -9.00
N ASN A 124 -22.57 -1.19 -9.69
CA ASN A 124 -22.38 0.27 -9.75
C ASN A 124 -22.49 0.90 -8.36
N GLY A 125 -23.43 0.42 -7.54
CA GLY A 125 -23.57 0.87 -6.15
C GLY A 125 -22.35 0.54 -5.28
N VAL A 126 -21.82 -0.69 -5.36
CA VAL A 126 -20.62 -1.11 -4.62
C VAL A 126 -19.41 -0.27 -5.04
N TYR A 127 -19.23 -0.03 -6.34
CA TYR A 127 -18.20 0.88 -6.86
C TYR A 127 -18.36 2.30 -6.30
N THR A 128 -19.59 2.81 -6.25
CA THR A 128 -19.89 4.16 -5.75
C THR A 128 -19.48 4.32 -4.29
N TYR A 129 -19.79 3.37 -3.42
CA TYR A 129 -19.35 3.42 -2.02
C TYR A 129 -17.83 3.36 -1.87
N ALA A 130 -17.16 2.48 -2.61
CA ALA A 130 -15.71 2.39 -2.60
C ALA A 130 -15.05 3.70 -3.04
N PHE A 131 -15.57 4.31 -4.11
CA PHE A 131 -15.07 5.57 -4.63
C PHE A 131 -15.33 6.75 -3.67
N LEU A 132 -16.54 6.87 -3.13
CA LEU A 132 -16.87 7.91 -2.15
C LEU A 132 -16.05 7.77 -0.86
N GLY A 133 -15.85 6.54 -0.38
CA GLY A 133 -14.98 6.27 0.77
C GLY A 133 -13.52 6.69 0.50
N LEU A 134 -13.00 6.38 -0.70
CA LEU A 134 -11.68 6.83 -1.12
C LEU A 134 -11.60 8.37 -1.15
N MET A 135 -12.59 9.04 -1.74
CA MET A 135 -12.64 10.51 -1.80
C MET A 135 -12.70 11.15 -0.41
N ALA A 136 -13.45 10.55 0.54
CA ALA A 136 -13.49 10.99 1.93
C ALA A 136 -12.12 10.84 2.62
N LEU A 137 -11.41 9.73 2.38
CA LEU A 137 -10.05 9.52 2.87
C LEU A 137 -9.07 10.52 2.26
N PHE A 138 -9.17 10.83 0.97
CA PHE A 138 -8.35 11.85 0.31
C PHE A 138 -8.55 13.24 0.92
N ALA A 139 -9.81 13.66 1.11
CA ALA A 139 -10.12 14.94 1.75
C ALA A 139 -9.58 15.01 3.19
N SER A 140 -9.77 13.93 3.95
CA SER A 140 -9.27 13.80 5.33
C SER A 140 -7.74 13.82 5.37
N ALA A 141 -7.06 13.10 4.48
CA ALA A 141 -5.61 13.08 4.37
C ALA A 141 -5.05 14.46 4.01
N ALA A 142 -5.69 15.18 3.08
CA ALA A 142 -5.30 16.54 2.73
C ALA A 142 -5.42 17.51 3.92
N MET A 143 -6.50 17.40 4.70
CA MET A 143 -6.67 18.19 5.93
C MET A 143 -5.63 17.83 7.00
N LEU A 144 -5.34 16.54 7.22
CA LEU A 144 -4.31 16.08 8.15
C LEU A 144 -2.92 16.56 7.74
N LEU A 145 -2.56 16.47 6.45
CA LEU A 145 -1.29 16.99 5.94
C LEU A 145 -1.19 18.50 6.10
N LYS A 146 -2.28 19.24 5.87
CA LYS A 146 -2.31 20.70 6.07
C LYS A 146 -2.15 21.08 7.54
N ALA A 147 -2.70 20.30 8.48
CA ALA A 147 -2.59 20.57 9.91
C ALA A 147 -1.26 20.12 10.53
N LYS A 148 -0.73 18.97 10.12
CA LYS A 148 0.44 18.32 10.77
C LYS A 148 1.77 18.53 10.05
N ARG A 149 1.76 18.85 8.74
CA ARG A 149 2.97 19.01 7.93
C ARG A 149 2.87 20.20 6.96
N PRO A 150 2.83 21.44 7.49
CA PRO A 150 2.69 22.64 6.65
C PRO A 150 3.94 22.93 5.81
N GLU A 151 5.12 22.49 6.25
CA GLU A 151 6.41 22.77 5.62
C GLU A 151 6.71 21.93 4.36
N ILE A 152 5.90 20.91 4.06
CA ILE A 152 6.06 20.13 2.83
C ILE A 152 5.76 21.03 1.63
N PRO A 153 6.67 21.16 0.65
CA PRO A 153 6.44 21.98 -0.55
C PRO A 153 5.23 21.47 -1.34
N ARG A 154 4.39 22.40 -1.81
CA ARG A 154 3.16 22.10 -2.56
C ARG A 154 3.06 23.05 -3.73
N ASP A 155 2.88 22.49 -4.93
CA ASP A 155 2.64 23.29 -6.13
C ASP A 155 1.26 23.97 -6.08
N VAL A 156 0.28 23.32 -5.45
CA VAL A 156 -1.10 23.80 -5.33
C VAL A 156 -1.58 23.67 -3.90
N ILE A 157 -2.04 24.79 -3.32
CA ILE A 157 -2.56 24.85 -1.95
C ILE A 157 -4.08 25.06 -2.00
N ALA A 158 -4.84 24.02 -1.66
CA ALA A 158 -6.29 24.13 -1.53
C ALA A 158 -6.69 24.92 -0.27
N PRO A 159 -7.64 25.87 -0.35
CA PRO A 159 -8.18 26.57 0.82
C PRO A 159 -8.96 25.60 1.71
N TRP A 160 -9.05 25.91 3.02
CA TRP A 160 -9.74 25.05 3.98
C TRP A 160 -11.24 24.89 3.69
N SER A 161 -11.89 25.95 3.18
CA SER A 161 -13.30 25.93 2.80
C SER A 161 -13.59 24.87 1.73
N VAL A 162 -12.77 24.76 0.70
CA VAL A 162 -12.94 23.76 -0.38
C VAL A 162 -12.77 22.34 0.15
N LEU A 163 -11.83 22.11 1.08
CA LEU A 163 -11.64 20.79 1.70
C LEU A 163 -12.82 20.38 2.57
N VAL A 164 -13.33 21.29 3.41
CA VAL A 164 -14.47 21.04 4.29
C VAL A 164 -15.75 20.87 3.49
N LEU A 165 -16.00 21.74 2.51
CA LEU A 165 -17.14 21.63 1.61
C LEU A 165 -17.09 20.33 0.80
N GLY A 166 -15.92 19.98 0.27
CA GLY A 166 -15.70 18.72 -0.45
C GLY A 166 -16.01 17.50 0.40
N LEU A 167 -15.51 17.45 1.65
CA LEU A 167 -15.85 16.38 2.58
C LEU A 167 -17.35 16.35 2.89
N GLY A 168 -17.98 17.52 3.11
CA GLY A 168 -19.41 17.64 3.35
C GLY A 168 -20.26 17.08 2.21
N MET A 169 -19.90 17.40 0.95
CA MET A 169 -20.58 16.86 -0.24
C MET A 169 -20.39 15.35 -0.38
N VAL A 170 -19.20 14.82 -0.10
CA VAL A 170 -18.96 13.37 -0.12
C VAL A 170 -19.78 12.65 0.94
N VAL A 171 -19.85 13.19 2.16
CA VAL A 171 -20.69 12.64 3.24
C VAL A 171 -22.17 12.66 2.85
N ALA A 172 -22.66 13.79 2.30
CA ALA A 172 -24.02 13.88 1.79
C ALA A 172 -24.30 12.84 0.68
N ALA A 173 -23.35 12.63 -0.23
CA ALA A 173 -23.47 11.62 -1.28
C ALA A 173 -23.51 10.18 -0.74
N ILE A 174 -22.74 9.87 0.32
CA ILE A 174 -22.81 8.57 1.00
C ILE A 174 -24.20 8.35 1.60
N PHE A 175 -24.76 9.35 2.30
CA PHE A 175 -26.10 9.27 2.86
C PHE A 175 -27.19 9.17 1.77
N ALA A 176 -27.05 9.90 0.67
CA ALA A 176 -27.99 9.84 -0.45
C ALA A 176 -28.04 8.43 -1.07
N ASN A 177 -26.88 7.80 -1.27
CA ASN A 177 -26.82 6.42 -1.77
C ASN A 177 -27.40 5.41 -0.76
N LEU A 178 -27.18 5.65 0.54
CA LEU A 178 -27.70 4.78 1.62
C LEU A 178 -29.23 4.80 1.69
N LEU A 179 -29.84 5.97 1.50
CA LEU A 179 -31.28 6.12 1.49
C LEU A 179 -31.93 5.53 0.22
N GLY A 180 -31.17 5.38 -0.88
CA GLY A 180 -31.65 4.80 -2.14
C GLY A 180 -31.82 3.29 -2.06
N ASP A 181 -30.73 2.56 -1.80
CA ASP A 181 -30.76 1.10 -1.63
C ASP A 181 -29.75 0.64 -0.55
N PRO A 182 -30.22 0.23 0.64
CA PRO A 182 -29.35 -0.21 1.72
C PRO A 182 -28.70 -1.58 1.46
N SER A 183 -29.24 -2.38 0.53
CA SER A 183 -28.68 -3.71 0.22
C SER A 183 -27.28 -3.61 -0.38
N VAL A 184 -27.04 -2.58 -1.20
CA VAL A 184 -25.73 -2.27 -1.79
C VAL A 184 -24.67 -2.05 -0.72
N LEU A 185 -25.00 -1.35 0.37
CA LEU A 185 -24.07 -1.11 1.48
C LEU A 185 -23.62 -2.43 2.12
N MET A 186 -24.53 -3.40 2.24
CA MET A 186 -24.20 -4.72 2.81
C MET A 186 -23.16 -5.45 1.97
N TYR A 187 -23.31 -5.49 0.64
CA TYR A 187 -22.33 -6.09 -0.26
C TYR A 187 -20.98 -5.38 -0.18
N PHE A 188 -20.97 -4.04 -0.21
CA PHE A 188 -19.76 -3.25 -0.02
C PHE A 188 -19.07 -3.58 1.31
N ALA A 189 -19.82 -3.60 2.42
CA ALA A 189 -19.29 -3.87 3.74
C ALA A 189 -18.70 -5.28 3.85
N LEU A 190 -19.33 -6.29 3.26
CA LEU A 190 -18.83 -7.67 3.27
C LEU A 190 -17.46 -7.78 2.58
N TYR A 191 -17.32 -7.22 1.38
CA TYR A 191 -16.04 -7.21 0.66
C TYR A 191 -14.99 -6.34 1.39
N PHE A 192 -15.39 -5.19 1.91
CA PHE A 192 -14.51 -4.32 2.70
C PHE A 192 -13.97 -5.05 3.93
N ILE A 193 -14.82 -5.74 4.70
CA ILE A 193 -14.42 -6.53 5.87
C ILE A 193 -13.49 -7.66 5.46
N ALA A 194 -13.77 -8.40 4.38
CA ALA A 194 -12.91 -9.47 3.91
C ALA A 194 -11.50 -8.96 3.56
N VAL A 195 -11.40 -7.85 2.81
CA VAL A 195 -10.11 -7.23 2.46
C VAL A 195 -9.42 -6.66 3.71
N ALA A 196 -10.16 -5.95 4.57
CA ALA A 196 -9.63 -5.38 5.81
C ALA A 196 -9.12 -6.46 6.77
N LEU A 197 -9.76 -7.62 6.82
CA LEU A 197 -9.33 -8.77 7.61
C LEU A 197 -8.00 -9.33 7.08
N VAL A 198 -7.84 -9.49 5.76
CA VAL A 198 -6.56 -9.93 5.18
C VAL A 198 -5.44 -8.95 5.53
N MET A 199 -5.72 -7.65 5.43
CA MET A 199 -4.77 -6.59 5.78
C MET A 199 -4.44 -6.59 7.27
N PHE A 200 -5.44 -6.76 8.13
CA PHE A 200 -5.26 -6.86 9.58
C PHE A 200 -4.41 -8.07 9.96
N ILE A 201 -4.69 -9.24 9.37
CA ILE A 201 -3.86 -10.45 9.56
C ILE A 201 -2.42 -10.18 9.15
N MET A 202 -2.18 -9.46 8.05
CA MET A 202 -0.83 -9.11 7.62
C MET A 202 -0.12 -8.13 8.55
N PHE A 203 -0.82 -7.10 9.03
CA PHE A 203 -0.26 -6.14 9.99
C PHE A 203 0.07 -6.82 11.32
N GLU A 204 -0.83 -7.63 11.88
CA GLU A 204 -0.64 -8.30 13.16
C GLU A 204 -0.03 -9.70 13.05
N ARG A 205 0.48 -10.09 11.87
CA ARG A 205 0.98 -11.46 11.60
C ARG A 205 1.97 -11.95 12.64
N VAL A 206 2.81 -11.07 13.16
CA VAL A 206 3.82 -11.41 14.16
C VAL A 206 3.18 -11.70 15.51
N MET A 207 2.16 -10.94 15.92
CA MET A 207 1.39 -11.21 17.13
C MET A 207 0.56 -12.49 16.98
N ILE A 208 -0.07 -12.70 15.82
CA ILE A 208 -0.85 -13.91 15.50
C ILE A 208 0.04 -15.15 15.52
N LEU A 209 1.21 -15.11 14.88
CA LEU A 209 2.17 -16.23 14.88
C LEU A 209 2.68 -16.54 16.29
N ARG A 210 2.87 -15.52 17.15
CA ARG A 210 3.22 -15.72 18.56
C ARG A 210 2.08 -16.35 19.37
N CYS A 211 0.84 -15.91 19.13
CA CYS A 211 -0.35 -16.49 19.75
C CYS A 211 -0.53 -17.96 19.33
N LEU A 212 -0.41 -18.26 18.03
CA LEU A 212 -0.41 -19.61 17.49
C LEU A 212 0.70 -20.46 18.10
N LEU A 213 1.92 -19.92 18.22
CA LEU A 213 3.01 -20.62 18.87
C LEU A 213 2.69 -20.93 20.34
N ALA A 214 2.12 -19.98 21.09
CA ALA A 214 1.71 -20.18 22.47
C ALA A 214 0.60 -21.23 22.61
N LEU A 215 -0.38 -21.21 21.70
CA LEU A 215 -1.45 -22.20 21.64
C LEU A 215 -0.90 -23.59 21.31
N MET A 216 -0.02 -23.70 20.32
CA MET A 216 0.61 -24.97 19.92
C MET A 216 1.51 -25.55 21.02
N LYS A 217 2.18 -24.69 21.82
CA LYS A 217 2.89 -25.16 23.02
C LYS A 217 1.93 -25.79 24.04
N LYS A 218 0.70 -25.28 24.15
CA LYS A 218 -0.33 -25.78 25.07
C LYS A 218 -1.03 -27.04 24.55
N THR A 219 -1.28 -27.15 23.24
CA THR A 219 -2.08 -28.24 22.65
C THR A 219 -1.25 -29.41 22.11
N ALA A 220 -0.01 -29.16 21.64
CA ALA A 220 0.86 -30.17 21.05
C ALA A 220 2.31 -30.03 21.55
N PRO A 221 2.57 -30.27 22.85
CA PRO A 221 3.91 -30.23 23.40
C PRO A 221 4.80 -31.29 22.71
N SER A 222 5.92 -30.83 22.16
CA SER A 222 6.94 -31.70 21.58
C SER A 222 7.61 -32.52 22.68
N GLN A 223 7.57 -33.85 22.58
CA GLN A 223 8.19 -34.78 23.54
C GLN A 223 9.71 -34.60 23.70
N TYR A 224 10.38 -33.89 22.79
CA TYR A 224 11.81 -33.59 22.85
C TYR A 224 12.21 -32.55 23.92
N ALA A 225 11.24 -31.94 24.62
CA ALA A 225 11.51 -30.96 25.68
C ALA A 225 11.94 -31.57 27.02
N LYS A 226 11.85 -32.90 27.20
CA LYS A 226 12.14 -33.55 28.49
C LYS A 226 13.62 -33.87 28.74
N ASP A 227 14.45 -34.09 27.72
CA ASP A 227 15.82 -34.59 27.92
C ASP A 227 16.90 -33.50 28.06
N THR A 228 16.58 -32.23 27.82
CA THR A 228 17.59 -31.13 27.80
C THR A 228 17.51 -30.19 29.00
N ALA A 229 16.67 -30.46 30.00
CA ALA A 229 16.69 -29.70 31.26
C ALA A 229 17.95 -29.99 32.11
N VAL A 230 18.71 -31.05 31.79
CA VAL A 230 19.87 -31.50 32.57
C VAL A 230 21.20 -30.90 32.08
N ASN A 231 21.28 -30.33 30.87
CA ASN A 231 22.55 -29.91 30.26
C ASN A 231 22.70 -28.40 30.00
N TYR A 232 22.04 -27.53 30.78
CA TYR A 232 22.08 -26.07 30.59
C TYR A 232 23.43 -25.38 30.98
N PHE A 233 24.49 -26.16 31.23
CA PHE A 233 25.83 -25.65 31.60
C PHE A 233 26.91 -26.01 30.56
N ARG A 234 26.69 -25.70 29.28
CA ARG A 234 27.68 -25.63 28.17
C ARG A 234 26.82 -25.48 26.91
N THR A 235 26.79 -24.38 26.19
CA THR A 235 27.91 -23.70 25.51
C THR A 235 27.36 -22.38 24.96
N ARG A 236 28.09 -21.30 25.20
CA ARG A 236 27.89 -19.97 24.60
C ARG A 236 28.59 -20.01 23.24
N ASP A 237 27.82 -19.80 22.15
CA ASP A 237 28.27 -19.52 20.76
C ASP A 237 27.71 -20.48 19.69
N THR A 238 26.40 -20.42 19.41
CA THR A 238 25.83 -20.56 18.05
C THR A 238 24.50 -19.79 17.98
N PRO A 239 24.02 -19.34 16.79
CA PRO A 239 22.72 -18.69 16.66
C PRO A 239 21.61 -19.75 16.81
N GLU A 240 21.34 -20.13 18.04
CA GLU A 240 20.36 -21.15 18.38
C GLU A 240 18.95 -20.65 18.06
N VAL A 241 18.34 -21.26 17.04
CA VAL A 241 16.91 -21.16 16.77
C VAL A 241 16.19 -21.72 18.00
N GLU A 242 15.71 -20.82 18.87
CA GLU A 242 14.95 -21.12 20.09
C GLU A 242 14.06 -22.35 19.89
N HIS A 243 14.36 -23.42 20.60
CA HIS A 243 13.58 -24.65 20.53
C HIS A 243 12.25 -24.42 21.25
N THR A 244 11.21 -24.13 20.49
CA THR A 244 9.94 -23.63 21.01
C THR A 244 9.08 -24.67 21.73
N GLY A 245 9.48 -25.94 21.80
CA GLY A 245 8.73 -26.98 22.51
C GLY A 245 7.38 -27.38 21.89
N ALA A 246 7.08 -26.99 20.65
CA ALA A 246 5.85 -27.35 19.93
C ALA A 246 6.18 -28.06 18.60
N ARG A 247 5.39 -29.08 18.21
CA ARG A 247 5.51 -29.72 16.87
C ARG A 247 5.32 -28.65 15.78
N GLY A 248 6.29 -28.45 14.89
CA GLY A 248 6.26 -27.39 13.85
C GLY A 248 6.62 -25.98 14.32
N GLY A 249 6.88 -25.76 15.61
CA GLY A 249 7.22 -24.44 16.15
C GLY A 249 8.55 -23.87 15.65
N ARG A 250 9.46 -24.72 15.15
CA ARG A 250 10.68 -24.29 14.44
C ARG A 250 10.36 -23.52 13.14
N THR A 251 9.33 -23.92 12.40
CA THR A 251 8.91 -23.23 11.16
C THR A 251 8.31 -21.87 11.48
N ILE A 252 7.49 -21.79 12.53
CA ILE A 252 6.89 -20.55 13.01
C ILE A 252 7.96 -19.60 13.57
N ALA A 253 8.90 -20.11 14.38
CA ALA A 253 10.00 -19.32 14.90
C ALA A 253 10.89 -18.77 13.78
N ARG A 254 11.25 -19.61 12.79
CA ARG A 254 12.00 -19.16 11.61
C ARG A 254 11.24 -18.10 10.81
N ALA A 255 9.93 -18.25 10.63
CA ALA A 255 9.10 -17.25 9.95
C ALA A 255 9.05 -15.92 10.73
N ILE A 256 8.93 -15.97 12.06
CA ILE A 256 8.99 -14.77 12.91
C ILE A 256 10.36 -14.09 12.78
N THR A 257 11.44 -14.86 12.86
CA THR A 257 12.81 -14.34 12.76
C THR A 257 13.08 -13.76 11.37
N SER A 258 12.63 -14.41 10.29
CA SER A 258 12.83 -13.91 8.92
C SER A 258 12.07 -12.61 8.63
N ILE A 259 10.86 -12.46 9.18
CA ILE A 259 10.09 -11.20 9.07
C ILE A 259 10.82 -10.05 9.81
N ARG A 260 11.42 -10.35 10.96
CA ARG A 260 12.06 -9.35 11.85
C ARG A 260 13.51 -9.04 11.51
N SER A 261 14.24 -9.96 10.86
CA SER A 261 15.66 -9.78 10.56
C SER A 261 15.92 -8.81 9.41
N ALA A 262 14.90 -8.53 8.59
CA ALA A 262 15.05 -7.70 7.42
C ALA A 262 15.34 -6.23 7.81
N PRO A 263 16.53 -5.70 7.45
CA PRO A 263 17.05 -4.47 8.01
C PRO A 263 16.34 -3.23 7.45
N ILE A 264 16.27 -2.20 8.29
CA ILE A 264 15.85 -0.86 7.91
C ILE A 264 17.07 0.04 7.83
N VAL A 265 17.12 0.89 6.81
CA VAL A 265 18.20 1.88 6.63
C VAL A 265 17.67 3.26 6.98
N PHE A 266 18.39 3.99 7.82
CA PHE A 266 18.11 5.40 8.11
C PHE A 266 19.29 6.27 7.68
N PHE A 267 19.04 7.21 6.79
CA PHE A 267 20.04 8.17 6.33
C PHE A 267 20.13 9.35 7.30
N CYS A 268 21.33 9.61 7.81
CA CYS A 268 21.58 10.66 8.78
C CYS A 268 22.71 11.58 8.32
N LYS A 269 22.42 12.89 8.22
CA LYS A 269 23.40 13.89 7.75
C LYS A 269 24.40 14.30 8.84
N ARG A 270 23.97 14.38 10.10
CA ARG A 270 24.79 14.83 11.24
C ARG A 270 24.61 13.91 12.44
N PRO A 271 25.63 13.72 13.29
CA PRO A 271 25.54 12.87 14.48
C PRO A 271 24.74 13.57 15.59
N ASP A 272 23.42 13.67 15.41
CA ASP A 272 22.51 14.28 16.39
C ASP A 272 21.83 13.18 17.23
N LEU A 273 22.13 13.19 18.54
CA LEU A 273 21.57 12.26 19.51
C LEU A 273 20.04 12.29 19.53
N THR A 274 19.43 13.48 19.45
CA THR A 274 17.98 13.64 19.56
C THR A 274 17.26 13.07 18.35
N ILE A 275 17.77 13.35 17.14
CA ILE A 275 17.20 12.86 15.88
C ILE A 275 17.28 11.33 15.85
N ILE A 276 18.47 10.77 16.11
CA ILE A 276 18.68 9.31 16.08
C ILE A 276 17.80 8.62 17.13
N ASN A 277 17.68 9.17 18.34
CA ASN A 277 16.82 8.61 19.38
C ASN A 277 15.35 8.55 18.95
N LYS A 278 14.83 9.65 18.37
CA LYS A 278 13.45 9.69 17.90
C LYS A 278 13.20 8.71 16.75
N VAL A 279 14.17 8.55 15.85
CA VAL A 279 14.13 7.56 14.77
C VAL A 279 14.07 6.14 15.32
N ILE A 280 14.91 5.81 16.30
CA ILE A 280 14.90 4.47 16.93
C ILE A 280 13.53 4.20 17.58
N VAL A 281 12.97 5.19 18.29
CA VAL A 281 11.64 5.07 18.89
C VAL A 281 10.56 4.90 17.82
N TYR A 282 10.64 5.63 16.70
CA TYR A 282 9.72 5.48 15.58
C TYR A 282 9.78 4.07 14.99
N VAL A 283 10.98 3.61 14.63
CA VAL A 283 11.20 2.27 14.03
C VAL A 283 10.68 1.18 14.97
N ARG A 284 10.97 1.29 16.27
CA ARG A 284 10.50 0.30 17.26
C ARG A 284 8.98 0.27 17.41
N ARG A 285 8.29 1.40 17.23
CA ARG A 285 6.83 1.52 17.40
C ARG A 285 6.06 1.15 16.14
N ASN A 286 6.58 1.48 14.97
CA ASN A 286 5.82 1.45 13.72
C ASN A 286 6.32 0.40 12.73
N GLU A 287 7.55 -0.09 12.86
CA GLU A 287 8.16 -0.98 11.88
C GLU A 287 8.47 -2.37 12.47
N GLN A 288 8.23 -3.41 11.69
CA GLN A 288 8.51 -4.79 12.08
C GLN A 288 9.96 -5.18 11.74
N THR A 289 10.93 -4.64 12.48
CA THR A 289 12.36 -4.98 12.32
C THR A 289 13.09 -5.07 13.66
N HIS A 290 14.17 -5.84 13.69
CA HIS A 290 15.15 -5.91 14.76
C HIS A 290 16.49 -5.32 14.37
N THR A 291 16.66 -4.80 13.15
CA THR A 291 17.96 -4.32 12.67
C THR A 291 17.78 -2.93 12.04
N LEU A 292 18.42 -1.93 12.62
CA LEU A 292 18.49 -0.57 12.11
C LEU A 292 19.93 -0.25 11.69
N ARG A 293 20.12 0.14 10.44
CA ARG A 293 21.40 0.59 9.89
C ARG A 293 21.38 2.11 9.74
N ILE A 294 22.18 2.81 10.52
CA ILE A 294 22.38 4.26 10.38
C ILE A 294 23.43 4.47 9.29
N VAL A 295 23.03 5.07 8.18
CA VAL A 295 23.90 5.34 7.03
C VAL A 295 24.22 6.82 6.98
N HIS A 296 25.51 7.14 7.02
CA HIS A 296 26.01 8.49 6.78
C HIS A 296 26.73 8.54 5.43
N VAL A 297 26.24 9.38 4.52
CA VAL A 297 26.83 9.63 3.20
C VAL A 297 27.61 10.92 3.27
N PHE A 298 28.92 10.88 2.99
CA PHE A 298 29.83 12.01 3.12
C PHE A 298 30.67 12.22 1.86
N SER A 299 30.94 13.49 1.52
CA SER A 299 31.82 13.86 0.41
C SER A 299 33.29 13.69 0.79
N VAL A 300 34.20 13.61 -0.19
CA VAL A 300 35.65 13.49 0.07
C VAL A 300 36.18 14.65 0.93
N GLU A 301 35.62 15.84 0.69
CA GLU A 301 35.92 17.08 1.42
C GLU A 301 35.37 17.08 2.86
N GLU A 302 34.33 16.28 3.14
CA GLU A 302 33.67 16.14 4.46
C GLU A 302 34.14 14.87 5.19
N SER A 303 35.26 14.26 4.77
CA SER A 303 35.83 13.07 5.41
C SER A 303 36.47 13.41 6.77
N ASP A 304 35.71 14.04 7.65
CA ASP A 304 36.10 14.32 9.02
C ASP A 304 36.05 13.03 9.85
N ALA A 305 37.24 12.45 10.06
CA ALA A 305 37.48 11.40 11.05
C ALA A 305 36.75 11.60 12.39
N PRO A 306 36.67 12.81 13.00
CA PRO A 306 35.94 12.99 14.26
C PRO A 306 34.42 12.79 14.13
N VAL A 307 33.81 13.16 13.00
CA VAL A 307 32.37 12.98 12.77
C VAL A 307 32.03 11.49 12.66
N LEU A 308 32.83 10.74 11.91
CA LEU A 308 32.67 9.29 11.78
C LEU A 308 32.88 8.57 13.12
N ALA A 309 33.84 9.00 13.94
CA ALA A 309 34.04 8.48 15.29
C ALA A 309 32.83 8.78 16.19
N THR A 310 32.26 9.97 16.09
CA THR A 310 31.06 10.35 16.85
C THR A 310 29.86 9.47 16.48
N PHE A 311 29.62 9.22 15.19
CA PHE A 311 28.57 8.29 14.76
C PHE A 311 28.77 6.87 15.29
N ARG A 312 30.01 6.36 15.27
CA ARG A 312 30.33 5.04 15.84
C ARG A 312 30.02 4.98 17.32
N ASN A 313 30.43 6.00 18.08
CA ASN A 313 30.15 6.09 19.52
C ASN A 313 28.65 6.15 19.80
N LEU A 314 27.89 6.93 19.02
CA LEU A 314 26.44 7.00 19.13
C LEU A 314 25.77 5.66 18.80
N ALA A 315 26.21 4.97 17.76
CA ALA A 315 25.65 3.66 17.41
C ALA A 315 25.86 2.63 18.53
N VAL A 316 27.07 2.56 19.09
CA VAL A 316 27.38 1.68 20.24
C VAL A 316 26.55 2.04 21.47
N LEU A 317 26.44 3.35 21.76
CA LEU A 317 25.60 3.83 22.87
C LEU A 317 24.15 3.39 22.68
N PHE A 318 23.56 3.63 21.50
CA PHE A 318 22.17 3.28 21.24
C PHE A 318 21.92 1.77 21.20
N ASP A 319 22.86 0.98 20.67
CA ASP A 319 22.78 -0.49 20.68
C ASP A 319 22.73 -1.02 22.12
N SER A 320 23.50 -0.42 23.03
CA SER A 320 23.46 -0.75 24.47
C SER A 320 22.16 -0.30 25.16
N MET A 321 21.62 0.86 24.80
CA MET A 321 20.37 1.39 25.40
C MET A 321 19.12 0.65 24.89
N TYR A 322 19.17 0.08 23.69
CA TYR A 322 18.02 -0.55 23.04
C TYR A 322 18.28 -2.02 22.67
N PRO A 323 18.38 -2.93 23.66
CA PRO A 323 18.79 -4.33 23.44
C PRO A 323 17.85 -5.17 22.56
N LYS A 324 16.67 -4.65 22.22
CA LYS A 324 15.67 -5.31 21.36
C LYS A 324 15.85 -4.98 19.87
N ILE A 325 16.73 -4.04 19.52
CA ILE A 325 17.04 -3.66 18.15
C ILE A 325 18.55 -3.53 18.01
N ARG A 326 19.11 -4.25 17.05
CA ARG A 326 20.52 -4.13 16.68
C ARG A 326 20.71 -2.85 15.88
N ILE A 327 21.66 -2.02 16.29
CA ILE A 327 21.97 -0.75 15.65
C ILE A 327 23.37 -0.81 15.06
N ASP A 328 23.45 -0.86 13.73
CA ASP A 328 24.71 -0.84 13.00
C ASP A 328 24.95 0.56 12.39
N PHE A 329 26.21 0.98 12.31
CA PHE A 329 26.61 2.20 11.60
C PHE A 329 27.35 1.87 10.30
N VAL A 330 26.99 2.55 9.22
CA VAL A 330 27.62 2.40 7.90
C VAL A 330 27.97 3.80 7.37
N SER A 331 29.25 3.99 7.05
CA SER A 331 29.76 5.20 6.42
C SER A 331 29.98 4.96 4.92
N VAL A 332 29.45 5.82 4.07
CA VAL A 332 29.52 5.70 2.61
C VAL A 332 30.12 6.97 2.03
N GLN A 333 31.21 6.84 1.29
CA GLN A 333 31.82 7.96 0.59
C GLN A 333 31.07 8.22 -0.73
N GLY A 334 30.61 9.45 -0.94
CA GLY A 334 29.90 9.88 -2.15
C GLY A 334 28.91 11.00 -1.87
N GLU A 335 28.19 11.41 -2.91
CA GLU A 335 27.11 12.38 -2.77
C GLU A 335 25.75 11.70 -2.55
N PHE A 336 24.89 12.34 -1.77
CA PHE A 336 23.51 11.87 -1.55
C PHE A 336 22.63 12.15 -2.77
N LYS A 337 22.66 11.23 -3.74
CA LYS A 337 21.91 11.26 -5.00
C LYS A 337 21.03 10.01 -5.15
N PRO A 338 19.97 10.05 -5.99
CA PRO A 338 19.16 8.88 -6.34
C PRO A 338 19.96 7.63 -6.70
N ALA A 339 21.04 7.81 -7.48
CA ALA A 339 21.93 6.72 -7.89
C ALA A 339 22.61 6.03 -6.69
N THR A 340 23.05 6.81 -5.69
CA THR A 340 23.68 6.30 -4.47
C THR A 340 22.69 5.47 -3.66
N ILE A 341 21.44 5.92 -3.55
CA ILE A 341 20.38 5.21 -2.84
C ILE A 341 20.03 3.90 -3.55
N GLU A 342 19.95 3.90 -4.88
CA GLU A 342 19.73 2.69 -5.66
C GLU A 342 20.90 1.69 -5.52
N TRP A 343 22.14 2.19 -5.59
CA TRP A 343 23.32 1.38 -5.37
C TRP A 343 23.33 0.76 -3.97
N LEU A 344 23.04 1.54 -2.93
CA LEU A 344 22.92 1.07 -1.55
C LEU A 344 21.80 0.03 -1.40
N SER A 345 20.68 0.23 -2.09
CA SER A 345 19.56 -0.71 -2.08
C SER A 345 19.97 -2.09 -2.62
N LYS A 346 20.68 -2.12 -3.75
CA LYS A 346 21.22 -3.35 -4.34
C LYS A 346 22.34 -3.95 -3.49
N LYS A 347 23.24 -3.12 -2.95
CA LYS A 347 24.42 -3.57 -2.20
C LYS A 347 24.06 -4.16 -0.84
N MET A 348 23.06 -3.58 -0.16
CA MET A 348 22.63 -4.02 1.17
C MET A 348 21.46 -5.00 1.14
N ASP A 349 20.91 -5.30 -0.03
CA ASP A 349 19.67 -6.07 -0.23
C ASP A 349 18.51 -5.52 0.62
N VAL A 350 18.37 -4.18 0.63
CA VAL A 350 17.30 -3.47 1.33
C VAL A 350 16.50 -2.71 0.29
N PRO A 351 15.18 -2.94 0.16
CA PRO A 351 14.38 -2.23 -0.82
C PRO A 351 14.22 -0.76 -0.42
N ARG A 352 14.14 0.14 -1.41
CA ARG A 352 14.16 1.61 -1.21
C ARG A 352 13.05 2.12 -0.28
N ASN A 353 11.91 1.45 -0.26
CA ASN A 353 10.79 1.73 0.64
C ASN A 353 11.07 1.40 2.12
N MET A 354 12.12 0.63 2.42
CA MET A 354 12.63 0.36 3.78
C MET A 354 13.83 1.24 4.14
N MET A 355 14.08 2.27 3.34
CA MET A 355 15.04 3.32 3.62
C MET A 355 14.30 4.58 4.06
N PHE A 356 14.85 5.26 5.06
CA PHE A 356 14.21 6.38 5.74
C PHE A 356 15.11 7.61 5.75
N ILE A 357 14.49 8.77 5.62
CA ILE A 357 15.11 10.09 5.81
C ILE A 357 14.27 10.91 6.77
N THR A 358 14.90 11.86 7.46
CA THR A 358 14.18 12.95 8.11
C THR A 358 13.53 13.85 7.07
N GLN A 359 12.53 14.63 7.47
CA GLN A 359 11.92 15.63 6.59
C GLN A 359 13.00 16.53 5.97
N PRO A 360 13.17 16.52 4.63
CA PRO A 360 14.19 17.31 3.96
C PRO A 360 13.72 18.76 3.83
N ASP A 361 14.67 19.70 3.82
CA ASP A 361 14.42 21.09 3.41
C ASP A 361 13.96 21.14 1.94
N MET A 362 13.27 22.21 1.52
CA MET A 362 12.70 22.34 0.16
C MET A 362 13.67 21.97 -0.97
N VAL A 363 14.94 22.41 -0.88
CA VAL A 363 16.00 22.12 -1.88
C VAL A 363 16.41 20.63 -1.90
N SER A 364 16.30 19.95 -0.76
CA SER A 364 16.65 18.54 -0.62
C SER A 364 15.47 17.62 -0.95
N ALA A 365 14.23 18.12 -0.92
CA ALA A 365 13.02 17.37 -1.20
C ALA A 365 12.93 16.93 -2.67
N GLU A 366 13.28 17.80 -3.62
CA GLU A 366 13.32 17.48 -5.05
C GLU A 366 14.30 16.35 -5.37
N ARG A 367 15.43 16.28 -4.64
CA ARG A 367 16.48 15.28 -4.86
C ARG A 367 16.08 13.87 -4.41
N VAL A 368 15.07 13.75 -3.53
CA VAL A 368 14.70 12.47 -2.89
C VAL A 368 13.30 11.99 -3.28
N SER A 369 12.43 12.88 -3.77
CA SER A 369 11.05 12.55 -4.16
C SER A 369 10.97 11.45 -5.24
N SER A 370 11.95 11.39 -6.14
CA SER A 370 12.00 10.43 -7.26
C SER A 370 12.44 9.01 -6.86
N VAL A 371 12.95 8.81 -5.65
CA VAL A 371 13.71 7.59 -5.30
C VAL A 371 12.89 6.57 -4.50
N GLY A 372 11.76 6.99 -3.93
CA GLY A 372 10.85 6.12 -3.18
C GLY A 372 11.26 5.82 -1.74
N VAL A 373 12.11 6.67 -1.15
CA VAL A 373 12.51 6.63 0.28
C VAL A 373 11.39 7.18 1.15
N ARG A 374 11.20 6.63 2.36
CA ARG A 374 10.15 7.08 3.28
C ARG A 374 10.63 8.25 4.14
N VAL A 375 9.77 9.24 4.32
CA VAL A 375 10.03 10.41 5.16
C VAL A 375 9.42 10.21 6.54
N ILE A 376 10.25 10.29 7.57
CA ILE A 376 9.82 10.26 8.98
C ILE A 376 10.01 11.61 9.63
N THR A 377 9.10 11.90 10.57
CA THR A 377 9.18 13.09 11.42
C THR A 377 10.08 12.73 12.59
N ALA A 378 11.25 13.35 12.65
CA ALA A 378 12.15 13.31 13.80
C ALA A 378 11.97 14.61 14.57
#